data_AF-A0A936LHB5-F1
#
_entry.id   AF-A0A936LHB5-F1
#
_cell.length_a   1.000
_cell.length_b   1.000
_cell.length_c   1.000
_cell.angle_alpha   90.00
_cell.angle_beta   90.00
_cell.angle_gamma   90.00
#
_symmetry.space_group_name_H-M   'P 1'
#
loop_
_entity.id
_entity.type
_entity.pdbx_description
1 polymer ?
#
loop_
_entity_poly.entity_id
_entity_poly.type
_entity_poly.pdbx_seq_one_letter_code
_entity_poly.pdbx_strand_id
1 'polypeptide(L)'
;MSAAVERGRLGSYLALLWFAGSRHRELGRPLLRNQLQRQIHAAGIAALPIIVILALITGAAVSTQLGTLIGVDNDLTQRLIFLGLFFELAPLLSALVVVARSSASISSELAVMNLHDEFTALRRLGVPPADFLLLPRIFGLAIALPAVTAVFQACAVASGWLASSLLDGRPLLETATHFLDFANPWLVVLSLAKSALTGAVIGIIACHQGSSGEASAQAISDAAIKSVGACLVAVFVIDVATAALVWALK
;
A
#
# COMPACT_ATOMS: atom_id res chain seq x y z
N MET A 1 -13.64 -17.43 23.02
CA MET A 1 -12.83 -17.04 21.85
C MET A 1 -11.68 -16.07 22.17
N SER A 2 -11.35 -15.85 23.45
CA SER A 2 -10.27 -14.96 23.92
C SER A 2 -8.90 -15.61 24.03
N ALA A 3 -8.80 -16.94 23.86
CA ALA A 3 -7.56 -17.70 24.06
C ALA A 3 -6.79 -18.02 22.76
N ALA A 4 -7.41 -17.80 21.58
CA ALA A 4 -6.79 -18.12 20.29
C ALA A 4 -5.77 -17.07 19.81
N VAL A 5 -5.81 -15.86 20.38
CA VAL A 5 -4.86 -14.78 20.06
C VAL A 5 -3.55 -14.94 20.85
N GLU A 6 -3.53 -15.79 21.89
CA GLU A 6 -2.42 -15.89 22.85
C GLU A 6 -1.41 -17.02 22.54
N ARG A 7 -1.61 -17.84 21.50
CA ARG A 7 -0.69 -18.95 21.19
C ARG A 7 -0.41 -19.10 19.70
N GLY A 8 0.78 -18.60 19.31
CA GLY A 8 1.43 -18.87 18.02
C GLY A 8 1.65 -17.62 17.17
N ARG A 9 2.88 -17.08 17.17
CA ARG A 9 3.30 -15.88 16.41
C ARG A 9 3.06 -15.93 14.89
N LEU A 10 2.84 -17.11 14.31
CA LEU A 10 2.48 -17.30 12.90
C LEU A 10 0.97 -17.59 12.71
N GLY A 11 0.32 -18.19 13.70
CA GLY A 11 -1.12 -18.39 13.72
C GLY A 11 -1.88 -17.07 13.88
N SER A 12 -1.28 -16.06 14.50
CA SER A 12 -1.87 -14.72 14.71
C SER A 12 -2.07 -13.93 13.40
N TYR A 13 -1.11 -13.94 12.48
CA TYR A 13 -1.25 -13.22 11.19
C TYR A 13 -2.32 -13.83 10.28
N LEU A 14 -2.31 -15.17 10.16
CA LEU A 14 -3.33 -15.89 9.38
C LEU A 14 -4.72 -15.79 10.03
N ALA A 15 -4.78 -15.80 11.36
CA ALA A 15 -6.02 -15.54 12.09
C ALA A 15 -6.53 -14.11 11.85
N LEU A 16 -5.65 -13.11 11.80
CA LEU A 16 -6.02 -11.72 11.50
C LEU A 16 -6.49 -11.54 10.05
N LEU A 17 -5.84 -12.22 9.09
CA LEU A 17 -6.28 -12.27 7.70
C LEU A 17 -7.68 -12.89 7.57
N TRP A 18 -7.88 -14.06 8.19
CA TRP A 18 -9.18 -14.74 8.21
C TRP A 18 -10.26 -13.91 8.92
N PHE A 19 -9.91 -13.27 10.02
CA PHE A 19 -10.79 -12.41 10.79
C PHE A 19 -11.21 -11.17 10.00
N ALA A 20 -10.26 -10.50 9.33
CA ALA A 20 -10.53 -9.37 8.47
C ALA A 20 -11.48 -9.74 7.32
N GLY A 21 -11.27 -10.91 6.68
CA GLY A 21 -12.15 -11.39 5.60
C GLY A 21 -13.56 -11.76 6.09
N SER A 22 -13.66 -12.47 7.22
CA SER A 22 -14.94 -12.97 7.73
C SER A 22 -15.87 -11.89 8.31
N ARG A 23 -15.32 -10.75 8.76
CA ARG A 23 -16.10 -9.66 9.40
C ARG A 23 -16.24 -8.38 8.59
N HIS A 24 -15.99 -8.41 7.28
CA HIS A 24 -16.16 -7.24 6.42
C HIS A 24 -17.56 -6.58 6.50
N ARG A 25 -18.62 -7.34 6.84
CA ARG A 25 -19.99 -6.80 7.02
C ARG A 25 -20.14 -5.86 8.21
N GLU A 26 -19.26 -5.95 9.22
CA GLU A 26 -19.37 -5.13 10.43
C GLU A 26 -18.96 -3.66 10.17
N LEU A 27 -18.22 -3.39 9.10
CA LEU A 27 -17.83 -2.03 8.66
C LEU A 27 -19.03 -1.10 8.35
N GLY A 28 -20.23 -1.65 8.17
CA GLY A 28 -21.46 -0.88 7.95
C GLY A 28 -21.94 -0.11 9.19
N ARG A 29 -21.38 -0.37 10.38
CA ARG A 29 -21.75 0.36 11.60
C ARG A 29 -21.24 1.81 11.55
N PRO A 30 -22.05 2.81 11.96
CA PRO A 30 -21.71 4.22 11.80
C PRO A 30 -20.40 4.62 12.50
N LEU A 31 -20.11 4.03 13.66
CA LEU A 31 -18.87 4.29 14.40
C LEU A 31 -17.62 3.78 13.66
N LEU A 32 -17.70 2.60 13.04
CA LEU A 32 -16.58 2.02 12.30
C LEU A 32 -16.33 2.75 10.98
N ARG A 33 -17.38 3.27 10.34
CA ARG A 33 -17.28 4.07 9.12
C ARG A 33 -16.48 5.36 9.34
N ASN A 34 -16.69 6.04 10.47
CA ASN A 34 -15.93 7.24 10.81
C ASN A 34 -14.44 6.93 11.00
N GLN A 35 -14.12 5.82 11.68
CA GLN A 35 -12.74 5.39 11.87
C GLN A 35 -12.10 4.97 10.54
N LEU A 36 -12.83 4.27 9.68
CA LEU A 36 -12.37 3.89 8.35
C LEU A 36 -12.02 5.13 7.51
N GLN A 37 -12.91 6.13 7.48
CA GLN A 37 -12.68 7.38 6.75
C GLN A 37 -11.42 8.10 7.25
N ARG A 38 -11.21 8.14 8.57
CA ARG A 38 -9.98 8.71 9.16
C ARG A 38 -8.74 7.98 8.67
N GLN A 39 -8.77 6.65 8.64
CA GLN A 39 -7.63 5.84 8.17
C GLN A 39 -7.36 6.04 6.67
N ILE A 40 -8.41 6.11 5.85
CA ILE A 40 -8.27 6.40 4.41
C ILE A 40 -7.68 7.80 4.19
N HIS A 41 -8.15 8.81 4.93
CA HIS A 41 -7.62 10.17 4.83
C HIS A 41 -6.14 10.24 5.27
N ALA A 42 -5.81 9.61 6.40
CA ALA A 42 -4.46 9.62 6.96
C ALA A 42 -3.46 8.85 6.07
N ALA A 43 -3.84 7.68 5.56
CA ALA A 43 -2.95 6.87 4.72
C ALA A 43 -2.91 7.33 3.25
N GLY A 44 -4.03 7.85 2.74
CA GLY A 44 -4.17 8.28 1.35
C GLY A 44 -3.80 9.75 1.17
N ILE A 45 -4.68 10.65 1.59
CA ILE A 45 -4.59 12.10 1.30
C ILE A 45 -3.30 12.68 1.87
N ALA A 46 -2.94 12.31 3.10
CA ALA A 46 -1.72 12.85 3.70
C ALA A 46 -0.45 12.41 2.94
N ALA A 47 -0.46 11.25 2.26
CA ALA A 47 0.67 10.72 1.49
C ALA A 47 0.82 11.33 0.09
N LEU A 48 -0.23 11.97 -0.45
CA LEU A 48 -0.27 12.47 -1.82
C LEU A 48 0.92 13.38 -2.22
N PRO A 49 1.37 14.36 -1.41
CA PRO A 49 2.46 15.23 -1.83
C PRO A 49 3.76 14.49 -2.15
N ILE A 50 4.12 13.51 -1.30
CA ILE A 50 5.33 12.69 -1.50
C ILE A 50 5.15 11.78 -2.72
N ILE A 51 3.95 11.22 -2.88
CA ILE A 51 3.61 10.30 -3.97
C ILE A 51 3.69 11.01 -5.33
N VAL A 52 3.13 12.22 -5.44
CA VAL A 52 3.18 13.01 -6.68
C VAL A 52 4.62 13.36 -7.04
N ILE A 53 5.41 13.85 -6.08
CA ILE A 53 6.82 14.20 -6.33
C ILE A 53 7.61 12.96 -6.77
N LEU A 54 7.46 11.84 -6.06
CA LEU A 54 8.17 10.60 -6.38
C LEU A 54 7.76 10.07 -7.75
N ALA A 55 6.45 10.06 -8.06
CA ALA A 55 5.92 9.64 -9.35
C ALA A 55 6.48 10.47 -10.51
N LEU A 56 6.49 11.80 -10.37
CA LEU A 56 7.03 12.69 -11.39
C LEU A 56 8.51 12.41 -11.66
N ILE A 57 9.32 12.30 -10.60
CA ILE A 57 10.76 12.02 -10.69
C ILE A 57 11.00 10.65 -11.32
N THR A 58 10.34 9.60 -10.82
CA THR A 58 10.54 8.23 -11.31
C THR A 58 10.08 8.09 -12.77
N GLY A 59 8.93 8.67 -13.13
CA GLY A 59 8.41 8.61 -14.51
C GLY A 59 9.32 9.29 -15.52
N ALA A 60 9.82 10.49 -15.19
CA ALA A 60 10.77 11.20 -16.03
C ALA A 60 12.11 10.44 -16.15
N ALA A 61 12.64 9.95 -15.04
CA ALA A 61 13.90 9.21 -15.02
C ALA A 61 13.84 7.92 -15.85
N VAL A 62 12.83 7.08 -15.62
CA VAL A 62 12.67 5.80 -16.34
C VAL A 62 12.48 6.04 -17.84
N SER A 63 11.63 7.00 -18.23
CA SER A 63 11.33 7.26 -19.63
C SER A 63 12.53 7.85 -20.38
N THR A 64 13.29 8.75 -19.75
CA THR A 64 14.52 9.32 -20.33
C THR A 64 15.58 8.23 -20.50
N GLN A 65 15.73 7.35 -19.50
CA GLN A 65 16.77 6.33 -19.51
C GLN A 65 16.47 5.23 -20.55
N LEU A 66 15.21 4.80 -20.68
CA LEU A 66 14.81 3.87 -21.73
C LEU A 66 14.86 4.51 -23.12
N GLY A 67 14.41 5.76 -23.25
CA GLY A 67 14.46 6.51 -24.51
C GLY A 67 15.88 6.65 -25.06
N THR A 68 16.85 6.98 -24.20
CA THR A 68 18.26 7.10 -24.60
C THR A 68 18.94 5.76 -24.90
N LEU A 69 18.55 4.68 -24.22
CA LEU A 69 19.16 3.36 -24.39
C LEU A 69 18.59 2.58 -25.60
N ILE A 70 17.28 2.68 -25.85
CA ILE A 70 16.54 1.80 -26.75
C ILE A 70 15.85 2.57 -27.89
N GLY A 71 15.68 3.89 -27.72
CA GLY A 71 14.90 4.76 -28.60
C GLY A 71 13.48 4.99 -28.07
N VAL A 72 13.00 6.23 -28.13
CA VAL A 72 11.67 6.62 -27.60
C VAL A 72 10.52 5.97 -28.39
N ASP A 73 10.69 5.81 -29.71
CA ASP A 73 9.71 5.18 -30.61
C ASP A 73 9.69 3.66 -30.57
N ASN A 74 10.63 3.04 -29.87
CA ASN A 74 10.70 1.60 -29.86
C ASN A 74 9.53 1.04 -29.05
N ASP A 75 8.74 0.14 -29.63
CA ASP A 75 7.68 -0.60 -28.95
C ASP A 75 8.16 -1.22 -27.63
N LEU A 76 9.41 -1.68 -27.59
CA LEU A 76 10.01 -2.25 -26.39
C LEU A 76 10.12 -1.21 -25.25
N THR A 77 10.46 0.04 -25.56
CA THR A 77 10.51 1.15 -24.59
C THR A 77 9.15 1.35 -23.95
N GLN A 78 8.09 1.45 -24.76
CA GLN A 78 6.74 1.67 -24.27
C GLN A 78 6.23 0.49 -23.43
N ARG A 79 6.50 -0.74 -23.87
CA ARG A 79 6.19 -1.96 -23.12
C ARG A 79 6.92 -2.00 -21.78
N LEU A 80 8.18 -1.61 -21.73
CA LEU A 80 8.96 -1.58 -20.48
C LEU A 80 8.49 -0.49 -19.52
N ILE A 81 8.04 0.65 -20.03
CA ILE A 81 7.42 1.68 -19.19
C ILE A 81 6.08 1.14 -18.63
N PHE A 82 5.21 0.57 -19.46
CA PHE A 82 3.93 0.04 -18.98
C PHE A 82 4.05 -1.18 -18.06
N LEU A 83 5.01 -2.07 -18.31
CA LEU A 83 5.18 -3.26 -17.50
C LEU A 83 6.05 -2.99 -16.27
N GLY A 84 7.15 -2.28 -16.43
CA GLY A 84 8.08 -1.97 -15.36
C GLY A 84 7.60 -0.84 -14.46
N LEU A 85 7.32 0.34 -15.02
CA LEU A 85 6.95 1.50 -14.22
C LEU A 85 5.55 1.37 -13.63
N PHE A 86 4.58 1.04 -14.47
CA PHE A 86 3.16 1.03 -14.09
C PHE A 86 2.76 -0.16 -13.24
N PHE A 87 3.16 -1.37 -13.65
CA PHE A 87 2.71 -2.59 -13.01
C PHE A 87 3.58 -2.99 -11.81
N GLU A 88 4.90 -2.73 -11.84
CA GLU A 88 5.80 -3.09 -10.74
C GLU A 88 6.18 -1.89 -9.86
N LEU A 89 6.84 -0.88 -10.42
CA LEU A 89 7.43 0.21 -9.62
C LEU A 89 6.35 1.06 -8.94
N ALA A 90 5.23 1.36 -9.59
CA ALA A 90 4.21 2.22 -9.01
C ALA A 90 3.54 1.60 -7.76
N PRO A 91 3.06 0.33 -7.77
CA PRO A 91 2.60 -0.34 -6.55
C PRO A 91 3.69 -0.42 -5.47
N LEU A 92 4.91 -0.81 -5.85
CA LEU A 92 6.03 -0.99 -4.92
C LEU A 92 6.39 0.32 -4.21
N LEU A 93 6.68 1.38 -4.96
CA LEU A 93 7.08 2.68 -4.41
C LEU A 93 5.97 3.32 -3.60
N SER A 94 4.71 3.20 -4.04
CA SER A 94 3.55 3.66 -3.26
C SER A 94 3.45 2.93 -1.91
N ALA A 95 3.66 1.61 -1.91
CA ALA A 95 3.63 0.81 -0.70
C ALA A 95 4.75 1.21 0.26
N LEU A 96 5.97 1.45 -0.23
CA LEU A 96 7.10 1.89 0.60
C LEU A 96 6.81 3.23 1.31
N VAL A 97 6.20 4.19 0.63
CA VAL A 97 5.79 5.48 1.24
C VAL A 97 4.73 5.25 2.32
N VAL A 98 3.74 4.39 2.05
CA VAL A 98 2.70 4.04 3.02
C VAL A 98 3.27 3.29 4.23
N VAL A 99 4.25 2.41 4.04
CA VAL A 99 4.96 1.74 5.14
C VAL A 99 5.69 2.75 6.01
N ALA A 100 6.49 3.64 5.40
CA ALA A 100 7.30 4.61 6.13
C ALA A 100 6.45 5.52 7.04
N ARG A 101 5.24 5.87 6.60
CA ARG A 101 4.36 6.80 7.33
C ARG A 101 3.32 6.10 8.20
N SER A 102 2.53 5.24 7.59
CA SER A 102 1.31 4.71 8.20
C SER A 102 1.60 3.50 9.09
N SER A 103 2.55 2.64 8.70
CA SER A 103 2.88 1.46 9.50
C SER A 103 3.43 1.85 10.88
N ALA A 104 4.39 2.77 10.91
CA ALA A 104 4.97 3.28 12.14
C ALA A 104 3.90 3.97 13.01
N SER A 105 3.10 4.86 12.43
CA SER A 105 2.03 5.57 13.15
C SER A 105 0.96 4.65 13.72
N ILE A 106 0.51 3.64 12.96
CA ILE A 106 -0.53 2.71 13.42
C ILE A 106 0.01 1.84 14.56
N SER A 107 1.22 1.30 14.40
CA SER A 107 1.81 0.43 15.41
C SER A 107 2.13 1.18 16.71
N SER A 108 2.60 2.43 16.63
CA SER A 108 2.83 3.26 17.82
C SER A 108 1.54 3.69 18.50
N GLU A 109 0.49 4.05 17.74
CA GLU A 109 -0.82 4.39 18.29
C GLU A 109 -1.41 3.20 19.08
N LEU A 110 -1.36 1.99 18.52
CA LEU A 110 -1.82 0.79 19.21
C LEU A 110 -0.96 0.46 20.44
N ALA A 111 0.36 0.67 20.37
CA ALA A 111 1.24 0.47 21.53
C ALA A 111 0.92 1.47 22.67
N VAL A 112 0.59 2.72 22.34
CA VAL A 112 0.13 3.73 23.31
C VAL A 112 -1.20 3.32 23.93
N MET A 113 -2.15 2.81 23.13
CA MET A 113 -3.42 2.29 23.65
C MET A 113 -3.22 1.10 24.58
N ASN A 114 -2.20 0.28 24.33
CA ASN A 114 -1.82 -0.84 25.20
C ASN A 114 -1.21 -0.34 26.51
N LEU A 115 -0.35 0.68 26.46
CA LEU A 115 0.24 1.30 27.65
C LEU A 115 -0.83 1.90 28.59
N HIS A 116 -1.91 2.44 28.04
CA HIS A 116 -3.02 3.04 28.81
C HIS A 116 -4.18 2.06 29.11
N ASP A 117 -4.00 0.76 28.94
CA ASP A 117 -5.03 -0.26 29.20
C ASP A 117 -6.35 -0.07 28.40
N GLU A 118 -6.32 0.65 27.28
CA GLU A 118 -7.52 0.96 26.50
C GLU A 118 -8.14 -0.31 25.87
N PHE A 119 -7.33 -1.30 25.52
CA PHE A 119 -7.82 -2.61 25.06
C PHE A 119 -8.65 -3.30 26.14
N THR A 120 -8.21 -3.24 27.39
CA THR A 120 -8.92 -3.82 28.54
C THR A 120 -10.19 -3.02 28.84
N ALA A 121 -10.13 -1.70 28.74
CA ALA A 121 -11.29 -0.83 28.91
C ALA A 121 -12.40 -1.15 27.88
N LEU A 122 -12.05 -1.31 26.60
CA LEU A 122 -13.01 -1.71 25.56
C LEU A 122 -13.67 -3.06 25.86
N ARG A 123 -12.88 -4.05 26.33
CA ARG A 123 -13.42 -5.36 26.74
C ARG A 123 -14.42 -5.23 27.89
N ARG A 124 -14.15 -4.37 28.87
CA ARG A 124 -15.07 -4.10 30.01
C ARG A 124 -16.38 -3.45 29.56
N LEU A 125 -16.34 -2.66 28.48
CA LEU A 125 -17.52 -2.07 27.86
C LEU A 125 -18.27 -3.04 26.93
N GLY A 126 -17.83 -4.29 26.83
CA GLY A 126 -18.43 -5.29 25.93
C GLY A 126 -18.14 -5.05 24.44
N VAL A 127 -17.19 -4.16 24.12
CA VAL A 127 -16.79 -3.86 22.74
C VAL A 127 -15.57 -4.70 22.37
N PRO A 128 -15.65 -5.56 21.33
CA PRO A 128 -14.51 -6.33 20.87
C PRO A 128 -13.43 -5.41 20.27
N PRO A 129 -12.21 -5.33 20.87
CA PRO A 129 -11.19 -4.37 20.42
C PRO A 129 -10.67 -4.68 19.02
N ALA A 130 -10.64 -5.95 18.61
CA ALA A 130 -10.24 -6.35 17.26
C ALA A 130 -11.16 -5.73 16.18
N ASP A 131 -12.47 -5.72 16.39
CA ASP A 131 -13.41 -5.15 15.43
C ASP A 131 -13.34 -3.63 15.40
N PHE A 132 -13.16 -3.01 16.56
CA PHE A 132 -13.18 -1.56 16.70
C PHE A 132 -11.86 -0.87 16.31
N LEU A 133 -10.74 -1.51 16.60
CA LEU A 133 -9.41 -0.93 16.42
C LEU A 133 -8.70 -1.45 15.17
N LEU A 134 -8.72 -2.77 14.93
CA LEU A 134 -7.86 -3.38 13.92
C LEU A 134 -8.53 -3.33 12.54
N LEU A 135 -9.82 -3.70 12.43
CA LEU A 135 -10.52 -3.74 11.14
C LEU A 135 -10.46 -2.42 10.36
N PRO A 136 -10.79 -1.23 10.94
CA PRO A 136 -10.79 0.01 10.18
C PRO A 136 -9.41 0.39 9.65
N ARG A 137 -8.33 0.00 10.34
CA ARG A 137 -6.95 0.26 9.95
C ARG A 137 -6.52 -0.64 8.78
N ILE A 138 -6.84 -1.94 8.86
CA ILE A 138 -6.55 -2.91 7.80
C ILE A 138 -7.28 -2.53 6.51
N PHE A 139 -8.60 -2.32 6.59
CA PHE A 139 -9.40 -1.95 5.43
C PHE A 139 -9.08 -0.53 4.93
N GLY A 140 -8.78 0.39 5.85
CA GLY A 140 -8.36 1.74 5.50
C GLY A 140 -7.11 1.74 4.61
N LEU A 141 -6.10 0.93 4.94
CA LEU A 141 -4.90 0.78 4.13
C LEU A 141 -5.14 0.01 2.84
N ALA A 142 -5.95 -1.05 2.88
CA ALA A 142 -6.33 -1.81 1.69
C ALA A 142 -7.06 -0.97 0.64
N ILE A 143 -7.80 0.06 1.06
CA ILE A 143 -8.51 1.00 0.17
C ILE A 143 -7.60 2.18 -0.21
N ALA A 144 -6.84 2.72 0.73
CA ALA A 144 -6.01 3.89 0.49
C ALA A 144 -4.85 3.60 -0.47
N LEU A 145 -4.18 2.44 -0.33
CA LEU A 145 -3.00 2.14 -1.13
C LEU A 145 -3.30 2.05 -2.64
N PRO A 146 -4.36 1.38 -3.12
CA PRO A 146 -4.77 1.44 -4.53
C PRO A 146 -5.02 2.85 -5.03
N ALA A 147 -5.73 3.68 -4.25
CA ALA A 147 -6.02 5.05 -4.64
C ALA A 147 -4.74 5.88 -4.82
N VAL A 148 -3.79 5.72 -3.90
CA VAL A 148 -2.47 6.37 -3.97
C VAL A 148 -1.65 5.84 -5.16
N THR A 149 -1.67 4.52 -5.41
CA THR A 149 -1.00 3.93 -6.56
C THR A 149 -1.57 4.45 -7.89
N ALA A 150 -2.89 4.61 -8.00
CA ALA A 150 -3.51 5.18 -9.19
C ALA A 150 -3.03 6.61 -9.47
N VAL A 151 -2.91 7.44 -8.41
CA VAL A 151 -2.32 8.78 -8.53
C VAL A 151 -0.86 8.72 -8.95
N PHE A 152 -0.08 7.81 -8.35
CA PHE A 152 1.32 7.60 -8.74
C PHE A 152 1.42 7.28 -10.24
N GLN A 153 0.64 6.32 -10.72
CA GLN A 153 0.63 5.90 -12.12
C GLN A 153 0.29 7.07 -13.05
N ALA A 154 -0.76 7.83 -12.75
CA ALA A 154 -1.16 8.98 -13.56
C ALA A 154 -0.06 10.05 -13.64
N CYS A 155 0.56 10.40 -12.51
CA CYS A 155 1.64 11.38 -12.46
C CYS A 155 2.91 10.87 -13.16
N ALA A 156 3.25 9.60 -12.99
CA ALA A 156 4.43 9.00 -13.59
C ALA A 156 4.34 8.91 -15.12
N VAL A 157 3.15 8.68 -15.67
CA VAL A 157 2.92 8.79 -17.12
C VAL A 157 3.06 10.21 -17.58
N ALA A 158 2.42 11.16 -16.91
CA ALA A 158 2.44 12.55 -17.32
C ALA A 158 3.88 13.07 -17.41
N SER A 159 4.73 12.73 -16.42
CA SER A 159 6.15 13.11 -16.45
C SER A 159 6.96 12.29 -17.46
N GLY A 160 6.69 11.00 -17.61
CA GLY A 160 7.37 10.15 -18.57
C GLY A 160 7.13 10.57 -20.01
N TRP A 161 5.87 10.85 -20.35
CA TRP A 161 5.47 11.40 -21.63
C TRP A 161 6.14 12.74 -21.94
N LEU A 162 6.11 13.67 -20.98
CA LEU A 162 6.78 14.97 -21.12
C LEU A 162 8.28 14.81 -21.36
N ALA A 163 8.94 13.93 -20.59
CA ALA A 163 10.36 13.66 -20.73
C ALA A 163 10.71 13.05 -22.10
N SER A 164 9.92 12.08 -22.58
CA SER A 164 10.10 11.47 -23.90
C SER A 164 9.92 12.48 -25.04
N SER A 165 8.92 13.35 -24.96
CA SER A 165 8.69 14.41 -25.96
C SER A 165 9.85 15.40 -26.02
N LEU A 166 10.40 15.80 -24.86
CA LEU A 166 11.57 16.67 -24.79
C LEU A 166 12.84 16.01 -25.35
N LEU A 167 12.98 14.70 -25.19
CA LEU A 167 14.15 13.96 -25.67
C LEU A 167 14.16 13.86 -27.21
N ASP A 168 13.02 13.54 -27.81
CA ASP A 168 12.90 13.31 -29.25
C ASP A 168 12.52 14.57 -30.07
N GLY A 169 12.16 15.66 -29.40
CA GLY A 169 11.71 16.90 -30.04
C GLY A 169 10.35 16.79 -30.72
N ARG A 170 9.57 15.74 -30.42
CA ARG A 170 8.26 15.47 -31.02
C ARG A 170 7.13 16.25 -30.37
N PRO A 171 6.06 16.58 -31.11
CA PRO A 171 4.86 17.16 -30.53
C PRO A 171 4.29 16.26 -29.43
N LEU A 172 3.98 16.85 -28.28
CA LEU A 172 3.39 16.16 -27.13
C LEU A 172 2.23 15.24 -27.58
N LEU A 173 1.29 15.75 -28.38
CA LEU A 173 0.07 15.03 -28.75
C LEU A 173 0.34 13.68 -29.45
N GLU A 174 1.37 13.61 -30.30
CA GLU A 174 1.75 12.38 -31.02
C GLU A 174 2.37 11.33 -30.08
N THR A 175 3.18 11.78 -29.11
CA THR A 175 3.75 10.87 -28.11
C THR A 175 2.68 10.36 -27.14
N ALA A 176 1.62 11.14 -26.86
CA ALA A 176 0.52 10.71 -26.00
C ALA A 176 -0.31 9.58 -26.61
N THR A 177 -0.64 9.67 -27.91
CA THR A 177 -1.39 8.60 -28.59
C THR A 177 -0.62 7.29 -28.58
N HIS A 178 0.70 7.36 -28.77
CA HIS A 178 1.57 6.18 -28.73
C HIS A 178 1.56 5.50 -27.35
N PHE A 179 1.57 6.26 -26.25
CA PHE A 179 1.46 5.70 -24.90
C PHE A 179 0.10 5.01 -24.66
N LEU A 180 -0.99 5.57 -25.18
CA LEU A 180 -2.33 5.02 -24.99
C LEU A 180 -2.54 3.69 -25.73
N ASP A 181 -1.84 3.47 -26.85
CA ASP A 181 -1.93 2.21 -27.59
C ASP A 181 -1.37 1.01 -26.82
N PHE A 182 -0.42 1.25 -25.90
CA PHE A 182 0.12 0.22 -25.01
C PHE A 182 -0.63 0.12 -23.67
N ALA A 183 -1.60 0.99 -23.42
CA ALA A 183 -2.38 0.97 -22.21
C ALA A 183 -3.27 -0.28 -22.17
N ASN A 184 -3.00 -1.16 -21.21
CA ASN A 184 -3.81 -2.34 -20.98
C ASN A 184 -4.65 -2.17 -19.70
N PRO A 185 -5.99 -1.96 -19.82
CA PRO A 185 -6.87 -1.79 -18.67
C PRO A 185 -6.80 -2.97 -17.69
N TRP A 186 -6.56 -4.19 -18.19
CA TRP A 186 -6.41 -5.37 -17.35
C TRP A 186 -5.18 -5.29 -16.43
N LEU A 187 -4.05 -4.80 -16.95
CA LEU A 187 -2.84 -4.59 -16.14
C LEU A 187 -3.05 -3.52 -15.07
N VAL A 188 -3.83 -2.48 -15.37
CA VAL A 188 -4.20 -1.46 -14.39
C VAL A 188 -5.01 -2.09 -13.26
N VAL A 189 -6.07 -2.84 -13.56
CA VAL A 189 -6.88 -3.51 -12.54
C VAL A 189 -6.04 -4.47 -11.70
N LEU A 190 -5.17 -5.27 -12.31
CA LEU A 190 -4.27 -6.16 -11.58
C LEU A 190 -3.29 -5.40 -10.68
N SER A 191 -2.72 -4.29 -11.15
CA SER A 191 -1.82 -3.47 -10.34
C SER A 191 -2.53 -2.86 -9.11
N LEU A 192 -3.78 -2.42 -9.27
CA LEU A 192 -4.57 -1.87 -8.17
C LEU A 192 -5.00 -2.97 -7.19
N ALA A 193 -5.35 -4.16 -7.68
CA ALA A 193 -5.63 -5.32 -6.85
C ALA A 193 -4.40 -5.77 -6.04
N LYS A 194 -3.22 -5.78 -6.69
CA LYS A 194 -1.92 -6.00 -6.04
C LYS A 194 -1.67 -4.97 -4.93
N SER A 195 -1.88 -3.68 -5.20
CA SER A 195 -1.79 -2.62 -4.19
C SER A 195 -2.79 -2.82 -3.05
N ALA A 196 -4.02 -3.29 -3.32
CA ALA A 196 -5.02 -3.50 -2.28
C ALA A 196 -4.59 -4.62 -1.31
N LEU A 197 -4.09 -5.73 -1.87
CA LEU A 197 -3.53 -6.84 -1.10
C LEU A 197 -2.35 -6.37 -0.24
N THR A 198 -1.40 -5.66 -0.84
CA THR A 198 -0.24 -5.11 -0.12
C THR A 198 -0.67 -4.18 1.01
N GLY A 199 -1.68 -3.34 0.78
CA GLY A 199 -2.21 -2.41 1.79
C GLY A 199 -2.84 -3.15 2.98
N ALA A 200 -3.61 -4.21 2.71
CA ALA A 200 -4.17 -5.06 3.75
C ALA A 200 -3.07 -5.72 4.59
N VAL A 201 -2.01 -6.25 3.96
CA VAL A 201 -0.90 -6.89 4.68
C VAL A 201 -0.14 -5.89 5.54
N ILE A 202 0.15 -4.68 5.02
CA ILE A 202 0.77 -3.61 5.83
C ILE A 202 -0.08 -3.33 7.07
N GLY A 203 -1.40 -3.20 6.91
CA GLY A 203 -2.30 -2.95 8.03
C GLY A 203 -2.31 -4.07 9.06
N ILE A 204 -2.26 -5.33 8.61
CA ILE A 204 -2.23 -6.50 9.49
C ILE A 204 -0.93 -6.56 10.28
N ILE A 205 0.21 -6.34 9.62
CA ILE A 205 1.52 -6.31 10.28
C ILE A 205 1.58 -5.16 11.28
N ALA A 206 1.18 -3.95 10.88
CA ALA A 206 1.18 -2.79 11.78
C ALA A 206 0.28 -2.99 12.99
N CYS A 207 -0.91 -3.56 12.78
CA CYS A 207 -1.82 -3.88 13.87
C CYS A 207 -1.23 -4.92 14.82
N HIS A 208 -0.67 -6.00 14.28
CA HIS A 208 -0.07 -7.06 15.09
C HIS A 208 1.09 -6.56 15.93
N GLN A 209 2.02 -5.80 15.33
CA GLN A 209 3.20 -5.32 16.04
C GLN A 209 2.84 -4.28 17.11
N GLY A 210 1.85 -3.43 16.86
CA GLY A 210 1.36 -2.46 17.85
C GLY A 210 0.57 -3.08 19.01
N SER A 211 -0.16 -4.17 18.79
CA SER A 211 -1.00 -4.79 19.84
C SER A 211 -0.31 -5.89 20.65
N SER A 212 0.87 -6.37 20.21
CA SER A 212 1.53 -7.56 20.81
C SER A 212 2.70 -7.21 21.73
N GLY A 213 3.01 -5.93 21.91
CA GLY A 213 4.12 -5.47 22.74
C GLY A 213 3.80 -5.48 24.23
N GLU A 214 4.84 -5.42 25.07
CA GLU A 214 4.70 -5.15 26.50
C GLU A 214 4.15 -3.73 26.73
N ALA A 215 3.46 -3.51 27.84
CA ALA A 215 2.95 -2.19 28.23
C ALA A 215 4.08 -1.31 28.80
N SER A 216 4.99 -0.85 27.94
CA SER A 216 6.09 0.04 28.31
C SER A 216 6.29 1.16 27.29
N ALA A 217 6.85 2.30 27.73
CA ALA A 217 7.18 3.40 26.83
C ALA A 217 8.17 2.98 25.73
N GLN A 218 9.12 2.11 26.06
CA GLN A 218 10.09 1.55 25.11
C GLN A 218 9.41 0.70 24.04
N ALA A 219 8.33 0.00 24.39
CA ALA A 219 7.59 -0.84 23.44
C ALA A 219 6.97 -0.04 22.28
N ILE A 220 6.73 1.27 22.45
CA ILE A 220 6.12 2.13 21.42
C ILE A 220 7.06 2.27 20.22
N SER A 221 8.32 2.65 20.46
CA SER A 221 9.33 2.78 19.39
C SER A 221 9.70 1.42 18.82
N ASP A 222 9.81 0.40 19.67
CA ASP A 222 10.10 -0.98 19.28
C ASP A 222 9.04 -1.52 18.31
N ALA A 223 7.76 -1.31 18.61
CA ALA A 223 6.64 -1.71 17.76
C ALA A 223 6.73 -1.05 16.38
N ALA A 224 7.03 0.26 16.34
CA ALA A 224 7.21 1.00 15.09
C ALA A 224 8.34 0.44 14.23
N ILE A 225 9.53 0.25 14.81
CA ILE A 225 10.71 -0.25 14.08
C ILE A 225 10.45 -1.68 13.58
N LYS A 226 9.95 -2.57 14.45
CA LYS A 226 9.63 -3.97 14.09
C LYS A 226 8.53 -4.03 13.03
N SER A 227 7.55 -3.14 13.08
CA SER A 227 6.48 -3.03 12.09
C SER A 227 7.01 -2.61 10.73
N VAL A 228 7.81 -1.55 10.67
CA VAL A 228 8.37 -1.06 9.40
C VAL A 228 9.25 -2.13 8.77
N GLY A 229 10.15 -2.75 9.55
CA GLY A 229 11.01 -3.82 9.05
C GLY A 229 10.23 -5.01 8.48
N ALA A 230 9.21 -5.50 9.19
CA ALA A 230 8.39 -6.60 8.72
C ALA A 230 7.56 -6.23 7.48
N CYS A 231 7.01 -5.01 7.43
CA CYS A 231 6.26 -4.52 6.28
C CYS A 231 7.15 -4.40 5.03
N LEU A 232 8.38 -3.91 5.15
CA LEU A 232 9.30 -3.80 4.01
C LEU A 232 9.54 -5.17 3.37
N VAL A 233 9.90 -6.17 4.17
CA VAL A 233 10.10 -7.54 3.67
C VAL A 233 8.82 -8.09 3.03
N ALA A 234 7.67 -7.93 3.69
CA ALA A 234 6.40 -8.42 3.19
C ALA A 234 6.00 -7.76 1.85
N VAL A 235 6.21 -6.45 1.70
CA VAL A 235 5.94 -5.71 0.47
C VAL A 235 6.74 -6.30 -0.69
N PHE A 236 8.05 -6.49 -0.54
CA PHE A 236 8.90 -7.08 -1.59
C PHE A 236 8.51 -8.53 -1.92
N VAL A 237 8.18 -9.34 -0.91
CA VAL A 237 7.72 -10.72 -1.14
C VAL A 237 6.41 -10.76 -1.92
N ILE A 238 5.44 -9.91 -1.55
CA ILE A 238 4.16 -9.82 -2.28
C ILE A 238 4.38 -9.29 -3.69
N ASP A 239 5.27 -8.32 -3.86
CA ASP A 239 5.61 -7.75 -5.15
C ASP A 239 6.07 -8.82 -6.15
N VAL A 240 7.07 -9.62 -5.75
CA VAL A 240 7.61 -10.72 -6.56
C VAL A 240 6.58 -11.84 -6.74
N ALA A 241 5.84 -12.22 -5.70
CA ALA A 241 4.86 -13.31 -5.78
C ALA A 241 3.70 -12.98 -6.72
N THR A 242 3.18 -11.74 -6.63
CA THR A 242 2.09 -11.28 -7.51
C THR A 242 2.55 -11.09 -8.95
N ALA A 243 3.78 -10.60 -9.16
CA ALA A 243 4.38 -10.56 -10.49
C ALA A 243 4.43 -11.98 -11.08
N ALA A 244 5.08 -12.93 -10.40
CA ALA A 244 5.20 -14.32 -10.86
C ALA A 244 3.85 -14.97 -11.18
N LEU A 245 2.81 -14.71 -10.37
CA LEU A 245 1.46 -15.19 -10.62
C LEU A 245 0.88 -14.63 -11.92
N VAL A 246 1.01 -13.33 -12.17
CA VAL A 246 0.52 -12.70 -13.39
C VAL A 246 1.23 -13.23 -14.63
N TRP A 247 2.53 -13.51 -14.53
CA TRP A 247 3.29 -14.13 -15.61
C TRP A 247 2.88 -15.59 -15.87
N ALA A 248 2.54 -16.35 -14.84
CA ALA A 248 2.09 -17.74 -14.97
C ALA A 248 0.68 -17.89 -15.58
N LEU A 249 -0.13 -16.83 -15.54
CA LEU A 249 -1.50 -16.80 -16.09
C LEU A 249 -1.56 -16.28 -17.53
N LYS A 250 -0.43 -15.89 -18.12
CA LYS A 250 -0.27 -15.50 -19.52
C LYS A 250 0.28 -16.65 -20.35
#